data_AF-A0A644XBY3-F1
#
_entry.id   AF-A0A644XBY3-F1
#
_cell.length_a   1.000
_cell.length_b   1.000
_cell.length_c   1.000
_cell.angle_alpha   90.00
_cell.angle_beta   90.00
_cell.angle_gamma   90.00
#
_symmetry.space_group_name_H-M   'P 1'
#
loop_
_entity.id
_entity.type
_entity.pdbx_description
1 polymer ?
#
loop_
_entity_poly.entity_id
_entity_poly.type
_entity_poly.pdbx_seq_one_letter_code
_entity_poly.pdbx_strand_id
1 'polypeptide(L)'
;METPAFDVFYREGYIPSYSFPKNVVRFFVEKESERGKNAPREVQYAPERDIAVALSEYAPGRFVTIDKKIFKSGGIYANPRPKGFETNQAEFYFNNNEYYKDIYICSECNWFGLEKEDSQRSACPYCGADVVRNHMLRPWGFSPVRGDEVKFEDEDEQYTYAEAPYYSYVPEDTEMASFGQSNIRFANLPDKKVLTVNMGKSKNGFNICKKCGGAEVAEANATGTFSFSQPYHDNRGLCRHEGTVDTGIYLGYEFLTDMFMLDISYDSTELVGNRSAEEKSILRAAATSMHEALKKAISIVLDIDYNEISGGWRPRIKSDGASHLEMFFYDNLSSGAGYSSLIGSILDDALDRARTILSECECSRSCKNCLDNYWNQRNHQLFDRQLGLQLLNYAQYGQLPNEYSVLDKEAYLAPLKKLISRIRAVRELNMQLLSM
;
A
#
# COMPACT_ATOMS: atom_id res chain seq x y z
N MET A 1 29.11 12.78 2.51
CA MET A 1 28.76 12.58 1.09
C MET A 1 27.93 13.79 0.69
N GLU A 2 28.37 14.54 -0.32
CA GLU A 2 27.62 15.69 -0.82
C GLU A 2 26.57 15.18 -1.80
N THR A 3 25.29 15.20 -1.41
CA THR A 3 24.19 15.02 -2.36
C THR A 3 24.23 16.20 -3.33
N PRO A 4 24.24 15.97 -4.66
CA PRO A 4 24.25 17.05 -5.63
C PRO A 4 23.12 18.04 -5.34
N ALA A 5 23.42 19.34 -5.33
CA ALA A 5 22.42 20.38 -5.05
C ALA A 5 21.21 20.29 -6.00
N PHE A 6 21.44 19.83 -7.23
CA PHE A 6 20.37 19.53 -8.18
C PHE A 6 19.39 18.49 -7.64
N ASP A 7 19.87 17.35 -7.12
CA ASP A 7 19.02 16.28 -6.59
C ASP A 7 18.24 16.73 -5.34
N VAL A 8 18.85 17.61 -4.53
CA VAL A 8 18.16 18.25 -3.39
C VAL A 8 17.06 19.19 -3.89
N PHE A 9 17.38 20.17 -4.74
CA PHE A 9 16.37 21.10 -5.26
C PHE A 9 15.25 20.41 -6.04
N TYR A 10 15.58 19.31 -6.72
CA TYR A 10 14.64 18.51 -7.50
C TYR A 10 13.72 17.65 -6.63
N ARG A 11 14.22 17.12 -5.50
CA ARG A 11 13.43 16.37 -4.49
C ARG A 11 12.50 17.28 -3.71
N GLU A 12 12.98 18.47 -3.32
CA GLU A 12 12.20 19.46 -2.57
C GLU A 12 11.22 20.26 -3.47
N GLY A 13 11.02 19.85 -4.74
CA GLY A 13 9.99 20.43 -5.61
C GLY A 13 10.35 21.73 -6.33
N TYR A 14 11.59 22.24 -6.21
CA TYR A 14 11.98 23.54 -6.79
C TYR A 14 12.21 23.54 -8.32
N ILE A 15 12.20 22.38 -8.98
CA ILE A 15 12.47 22.24 -10.42
C ILE A 15 11.33 21.44 -11.10
N PRO A 16 10.76 21.93 -12.23
CA PRO A 16 9.74 21.22 -12.99
C PRO A 16 10.19 19.83 -13.45
N SER A 17 9.33 18.85 -13.26
CA SER A 17 9.57 17.40 -13.35
C SER A 17 9.23 16.79 -14.72
N TYR A 18 8.70 17.58 -15.65
CA TYR A 18 8.01 17.15 -16.87
C TYR A 18 8.86 16.37 -17.90
N SER A 19 10.18 16.20 -17.69
CA SER A 19 11.08 15.62 -18.70
C SER A 19 11.94 14.43 -18.25
N PHE A 20 11.90 14.05 -16.96
CA PHE A 20 12.67 12.92 -16.44
C PHE A 20 11.88 12.19 -15.35
N PRO A 21 11.53 10.90 -15.53
CA PRO A 21 10.72 10.20 -14.55
C PRO A 21 11.54 9.96 -13.26
N LYS A 22 11.15 10.65 -12.17
CA LYS A 22 11.91 10.77 -10.90
C LYS A 22 12.06 9.46 -10.12
N ASN A 23 11.10 8.57 -10.29
CA ASN A 23 10.85 7.44 -9.38
C ASN A 23 10.79 6.13 -10.16
N VAL A 24 11.72 5.94 -11.09
CA VAL A 24 11.81 4.71 -11.89
C VAL A 24 12.91 3.83 -11.35
N VAL A 25 12.62 2.55 -11.25
CA VAL A 25 13.60 1.50 -10.96
C VAL A 25 13.61 0.49 -12.10
N ARG A 26 14.77 -0.12 -12.29
CA ARG A 26 15.00 -1.11 -13.35
C ARG A 26 15.13 -2.51 -12.76
N PHE A 27 14.67 -3.50 -13.53
CA PHE A 27 14.97 -4.91 -13.26
C PHE A 27 16.12 -5.36 -14.16
N PHE A 28 17.35 -5.38 -13.63
CA PHE A 28 18.54 -5.70 -14.40
C PHE A 28 18.67 -7.20 -14.62
N VAL A 29 18.86 -7.60 -15.87
CA VAL A 29 19.27 -8.97 -16.24
C VAL A 29 20.57 -8.84 -17.03
N GLU A 30 21.63 -9.48 -16.55
CA GLU A 30 22.95 -9.39 -17.13
C GLU A 30 23.28 -10.62 -17.99
N LYS A 31 23.98 -10.40 -19.11
CA LYS A 31 24.59 -11.46 -19.92
C LYS A 31 26.10 -11.39 -19.85
N GLU A 32 26.76 -12.51 -20.15
CA GLU A 32 28.21 -12.51 -20.35
C GLU A 32 28.58 -11.59 -21.52
N SER A 33 29.65 -10.80 -21.35
CA SER A 33 30.12 -9.90 -22.43
C SER A 33 30.74 -10.71 -23.56
N GLU A 34 30.59 -10.23 -24.79
CA GLU A 34 31.25 -10.81 -25.97
C GLU A 34 32.78 -10.77 -25.88
N ARG A 35 33.32 -9.90 -25.01
CA ARG A 35 34.76 -9.83 -24.68
C ARG A 35 35.23 -10.96 -23.76
N GLY A 36 34.33 -11.87 -23.36
CA GLY A 36 34.59 -13.06 -22.56
C GLY A 36 34.40 -12.86 -21.05
N LYS A 37 34.50 -13.96 -20.29
CA LYS A 37 34.23 -14.07 -18.84
C LYS A 37 34.90 -13.02 -17.95
N ASN A 38 36.05 -12.47 -18.35
CA ASN A 38 36.82 -11.52 -17.55
C ASN A 38 36.42 -10.05 -17.78
N ALA A 39 35.56 -9.77 -18.75
CA ALA A 39 35.02 -8.44 -18.98
C ALA A 39 33.78 -8.16 -18.10
N PRO A 40 33.47 -6.90 -17.80
CA PRO A 40 32.22 -6.53 -17.13
C PRO A 40 31.03 -7.09 -17.89
N ARG A 41 30.09 -7.71 -17.17
CA ARG A 41 28.86 -8.23 -17.78
C ARG A 41 28.04 -7.09 -18.36
N GLU A 42 27.34 -7.39 -19.45
CA GLU A 42 26.51 -6.43 -20.17
C GLU A 42 25.06 -6.58 -19.71
N VAL A 43 24.35 -5.46 -19.62
CA VAL A 43 22.92 -5.47 -19.34
C VAL A 43 22.19 -5.99 -20.57
N GLN A 44 21.57 -7.16 -20.47
CA GLN A 44 20.74 -7.74 -21.53
C GLN A 44 19.33 -7.14 -21.51
N TYR A 45 18.72 -7.06 -20.33
CA TYR A 45 17.41 -6.48 -20.13
C TYR A 45 17.43 -5.53 -18.93
N ALA A 46 16.69 -4.43 -19.03
CA ALA A 46 16.47 -3.50 -17.93
C ALA A 46 15.10 -2.82 -18.08
N PRO A 47 13.99 -3.57 -18.06
CA PRO A 47 12.66 -2.97 -18.08
C PRO A 47 12.51 -2.00 -16.91
N GLU A 48 11.89 -0.87 -17.22
CA GLU A 48 11.63 0.22 -16.30
C GLU A 48 10.22 0.12 -15.74
N ARG A 49 10.10 0.40 -14.43
CA ARG A 49 8.84 0.53 -13.72
C ARG A 49 8.88 1.70 -12.76
N ASP A 50 7.74 2.34 -12.59
CA ASP A 50 7.54 3.25 -11.47
C ASP A 50 7.77 2.48 -10.15
N ILE A 51 8.48 3.09 -9.21
CA ILE A 51 8.87 2.47 -7.94
C ILE A 51 7.66 2.05 -7.12
N ALA A 52 6.53 2.76 -7.19
CA ALA A 52 5.29 2.37 -6.51
C ALA A 52 4.80 0.99 -6.97
N VAL A 53 4.91 0.73 -8.26
CA VAL A 53 4.55 -0.54 -8.89
C VAL A 53 5.62 -1.59 -8.63
N ALA A 54 6.90 -1.22 -8.79
CA ALA A 54 8.03 -2.12 -8.62
C ALA A 54 8.17 -2.65 -7.19
N LEU A 55 7.76 -1.88 -6.18
CA LEU A 55 7.68 -2.35 -4.80
C LEU A 55 6.76 -3.56 -4.61
N SER A 56 5.86 -3.83 -5.55
CA SER A 56 5.03 -5.04 -5.59
C SER A 56 5.45 -6.02 -6.67
N GLU A 57 5.74 -5.55 -7.89
CA GLU A 57 6.02 -6.42 -9.04
C GLU A 57 7.43 -7.00 -9.02
N TYR A 58 8.41 -6.22 -8.57
CA TYR A 58 9.82 -6.59 -8.53
C TYR A 58 10.30 -6.96 -7.12
N ALA A 59 9.41 -6.94 -6.13
CA ALA A 59 9.74 -7.35 -4.76
C ALA A 59 10.41 -8.74 -4.73
N PRO A 60 11.37 -8.98 -3.82
CA PRO A 60 12.01 -10.29 -3.69
C PRO A 60 10.99 -11.43 -3.60
N GLY A 61 11.21 -12.50 -4.36
CA GLY A 61 10.32 -13.67 -4.45
C GLY A 61 9.24 -13.60 -5.54
N ARG A 62 9.02 -12.46 -6.19
CA ARG A 62 8.10 -12.31 -7.33
C ARG A 62 8.69 -12.83 -8.63
N PHE A 63 7.84 -13.31 -9.55
CA PHE A 63 8.25 -13.60 -10.92
C PHE A 63 8.07 -12.40 -11.84
N VAL A 64 9.09 -12.18 -12.67
CA VAL A 64 9.14 -11.14 -13.70
C VAL A 64 9.33 -11.83 -15.04
N THR A 65 8.35 -11.67 -15.93
CA THR A 65 8.42 -12.22 -17.28
C THR A 65 8.99 -11.19 -18.25
N ILE A 66 10.10 -11.52 -18.91
CA ILE A 66 10.76 -10.67 -19.91
C ILE A 66 11.07 -11.55 -21.12
N ASP A 67 10.59 -11.15 -22.30
CA ASP A 67 10.88 -11.88 -23.55
C ASP A 67 10.55 -13.40 -23.47
N LYS A 68 9.38 -13.72 -22.89
CA LYS A 68 8.89 -15.10 -22.63
C LYS A 68 9.74 -15.92 -21.64
N LYS A 69 10.76 -15.32 -21.04
CA LYS A 69 11.58 -15.91 -19.97
C LYS A 69 11.09 -15.46 -18.62
N ILE A 70 11.24 -16.32 -17.61
CA ILE A 70 10.77 -16.04 -16.26
C ILE A 70 11.98 -15.85 -15.36
N PHE A 71 11.97 -14.76 -14.60
CA PHE A 71 13.04 -14.40 -13.67
C PHE A 71 12.45 -14.27 -12.26
N LYS A 72 13.00 -14.98 -11.28
CA LYS A 72 12.63 -14.79 -9.87
C LYS A 72 13.44 -13.64 -9.29
N SER A 73 12.77 -12.58 -8.82
CA SER A 73 13.44 -11.46 -8.17
C SER A 73 14.20 -11.93 -6.94
N GLY A 74 15.52 -11.70 -6.92
CA GLY A 74 16.42 -12.21 -5.88
C GLY A 74 17.01 -11.15 -4.98
N GLY A 75 16.67 -9.88 -5.20
CA GLY A 75 17.15 -8.79 -4.37
C GLY A 75 17.41 -7.51 -5.15
N ILE A 76 18.17 -6.62 -4.52
CA ILE A 76 18.33 -5.23 -4.92
C ILE A 76 19.71 -5.05 -5.55
N TYR A 77 19.73 -4.55 -6.78
CA TYR A 77 20.94 -4.48 -7.60
C TYR A 77 20.82 -3.39 -8.67
N ALA A 78 21.94 -2.77 -9.01
CA ALA A 78 22.05 -1.91 -10.18
C ALA A 78 23.36 -2.14 -10.93
N ASN A 79 23.30 -1.95 -12.25
CA ASN A 79 24.46 -1.87 -13.13
C ASN A 79 24.41 -0.51 -13.87
N PRO A 80 25.47 0.33 -13.80
CA PRO A 80 26.78 0.06 -13.21
C PRO A 80 26.76 0.05 -11.66
N ARG A 81 27.70 -0.69 -11.07
CA ARG A 81 27.90 -0.69 -9.61
C ARG A 81 28.49 0.65 -9.15
N PRO A 82 28.22 1.07 -7.89
CA PRO A 82 28.86 2.26 -7.33
C PRO A 82 30.40 2.12 -7.35
N LYS A 83 31.09 3.20 -7.73
CA LYS A 83 32.56 3.23 -7.80
C LYS A 83 33.16 2.97 -6.41
N GLY A 84 34.12 2.06 -6.33
CA GLY A 84 34.79 1.67 -5.08
C GLY A 84 34.01 0.64 -4.25
N PHE A 85 32.84 0.19 -4.72
CA PHE A 85 32.02 -0.84 -4.08
C PHE A 85 31.75 -2.02 -5.02
N GLU A 86 32.70 -2.36 -5.89
CA GLU A 86 32.50 -3.37 -6.93
C GLU A 86 32.26 -4.78 -6.37
N THR A 87 32.67 -5.05 -5.13
CA THR A 87 32.56 -6.35 -4.42
C THR A 87 31.49 -6.36 -3.32
N ASN A 88 30.98 -5.18 -2.95
CA ASN A 88 30.09 -4.92 -1.82
C ASN A 88 29.11 -3.79 -2.14
N GLN A 89 28.56 -3.80 -3.36
CA GLN A 89 27.75 -2.70 -3.90
C GLN A 89 26.56 -2.28 -3.04
N ALA A 90 25.96 -3.19 -2.27
CA ALA A 90 24.83 -2.85 -1.41
C ALA A 90 25.28 -1.98 -0.21
N GLU A 91 26.52 -2.11 0.24
CA GLU A 91 27.05 -1.39 1.41
C GLU A 91 27.00 0.14 1.20
N PHE A 92 27.23 0.58 -0.03
CA PHE A 92 27.08 1.98 -0.42
C PHE A 92 25.70 2.54 -0.07
N TYR A 93 24.64 1.79 -0.38
CA TYR A 93 23.26 2.22 -0.19
C TYR A 93 22.80 2.08 1.26
N PHE A 94 23.22 1.03 1.97
CA PHE A 94 22.92 0.86 3.39
C PHE A 94 23.58 1.94 4.27
N ASN A 95 24.70 2.51 3.82
CA ASN A 95 25.36 3.63 4.50
C ASN A 95 24.84 5.01 4.04
N ASN A 96 23.81 5.06 3.19
CA ASN A 96 23.22 6.29 2.70
C ASN A 96 21.79 6.47 3.24
N ASN A 97 21.57 7.55 4.01
CA ASN A 97 20.29 7.86 4.64
C ASN A 97 19.15 8.17 3.65
N GLU A 98 19.46 8.39 2.37
CA GLU A 98 18.44 8.51 1.30
C GLU A 98 17.86 7.16 0.88
N TYR A 99 18.61 6.08 1.11
CA TYR A 99 18.23 4.73 0.76
C TYR A 99 17.81 3.93 1.99
N TYR A 100 18.57 3.99 3.08
CA TYR A 100 18.32 3.21 4.28
C TYR A 100 18.11 4.14 5.48
N LYS A 101 16.90 4.14 6.04
CA LYS A 101 16.53 5.03 7.16
C LYS A 101 15.51 4.40 8.09
N ASP A 102 15.41 4.95 9.28
CA ASP A 102 14.35 4.62 10.23
C ASP A 102 13.01 5.21 9.79
N ILE A 103 11.95 4.45 9.99
CA ILE A 103 10.57 4.91 9.86
C ILE A 103 9.76 4.49 11.08
N TYR A 104 8.73 5.27 11.39
CA TYR A 104 7.82 5.03 12.50
C TYR A 104 6.43 4.79 11.94
N ILE A 105 5.81 3.66 12.26
CA ILE A 105 4.51 3.27 11.70
C ILE A 105 3.54 2.96 12.83
N CYS A 106 2.33 3.51 12.74
CA CYS A 106 1.25 3.14 13.64
C CYS A 106 0.76 1.71 13.36
N SER A 107 0.54 0.93 14.42
CA SER A 107 0.04 -0.44 14.32
C SER A 107 -1.37 -0.56 13.71
N GLU A 108 -2.20 0.49 13.80
CA GLU A 108 -3.63 0.44 13.47
C GLU A 108 -4.08 1.33 12.29
N CYS A 109 -3.71 2.62 12.24
CA CYS A 109 -4.38 3.62 11.36
C CYS A 109 -3.54 4.13 10.17
N ASN A 110 -2.47 3.44 9.81
CA ASN A 110 -1.58 3.82 8.70
C ASN A 110 -0.96 5.23 8.80
N TRP A 111 -0.78 5.73 10.02
CA TRP A 111 0.09 6.88 10.25
C TRP A 111 1.56 6.48 10.12
N PHE A 112 2.38 7.38 9.59
CA PHE A 112 3.83 7.25 9.63
C PHE A 112 4.53 8.54 10.05
N GLY A 113 5.71 8.37 10.61
CA GLY A 113 6.68 9.42 10.91
C GLY A 113 8.03 9.10 10.27
N LEU A 114 8.74 10.13 9.83
CA LEU A 114 10.09 10.03 9.24
C LEU A 114 11.11 10.91 9.95
N GLU A 115 10.65 11.84 10.77
CA GLU A 115 11.51 12.83 11.41
C GLU A 115 12.00 12.30 12.77
N LYS A 116 13.08 12.89 13.28
CA LYS A 116 13.64 12.48 14.58
C LYS A 116 12.68 12.76 15.73
N GLU A 117 11.83 13.77 15.61
CA GLU A 117 10.80 14.10 16.59
C GLU A 117 9.75 12.97 16.69
N ASP A 118 9.49 12.26 15.59
CA ASP A 118 8.57 11.11 15.58
C ASP A 118 9.13 9.92 16.35
N SER A 119 10.47 9.82 16.50
CA SER A 119 11.13 8.77 17.27
C SER A 119 10.78 8.76 18.76
N GLN A 120 10.30 9.90 19.28
CA GLN A 120 9.95 10.07 20.68
C GLN A 120 8.47 9.76 20.94
N ARG A 121 7.66 9.54 19.90
CA ARG A 121 6.24 9.22 20.03
C ARG A 121 6.07 7.73 20.29
N SER A 122 5.62 7.37 21.49
CA SER A 122 5.18 6.01 21.79
C SER A 122 3.74 5.74 21.32
N ALA A 123 2.91 6.77 21.24
CA ALA A 123 1.52 6.70 20.84
C ALA A 123 1.25 7.50 19.56
N CYS A 124 0.43 6.92 18.68
CA CYS A 124 0.06 7.51 17.41
C CYS A 124 -0.77 8.78 17.63
N PRO A 125 -0.41 9.92 17.00
CA PRO A 125 -1.14 11.17 17.19
C PRO A 125 -2.56 11.17 16.63
N TYR A 126 -2.93 10.15 15.85
CA TYR A 126 -4.26 10.04 15.23
C TYR A 126 -5.22 9.13 15.98
N CYS A 127 -4.78 7.92 16.33
CA CYS A 127 -5.65 6.91 16.93
C CYS A 127 -5.21 6.48 18.34
N GLY A 128 -4.08 6.99 18.83
CA GLY A 128 -3.53 6.63 20.14
C GLY A 128 -2.88 5.25 20.23
N ALA A 129 -2.91 4.43 19.17
CA ALA A 129 -2.28 3.11 19.15
C ALA A 129 -0.74 3.21 19.15
N ASP A 130 -0.07 2.09 19.44
CA ASP A 130 1.39 2.04 19.52
C ASP A 130 2.07 2.38 18.18
N VAL A 131 3.17 3.11 18.28
CA VAL A 131 4.06 3.42 17.15
C VAL A 131 5.25 2.47 17.18
N VAL A 132 5.45 1.74 16.08
CA VAL A 132 6.55 0.79 15.92
C VAL A 132 7.64 1.42 15.04
N ARG A 133 8.88 1.36 15.51
CA ARG A 133 10.06 1.71 14.71
C ARG A 133 10.42 0.53 13.81
N ASN A 134 10.69 0.78 12.54
CA ASN A 134 11.30 -0.19 11.64
C ASN A 134 12.30 0.48 10.68
N HIS A 135 13.14 -0.33 10.03
CA HIS A 135 14.02 0.13 8.96
C HIS A 135 13.31 0.07 7.61
N MET A 136 13.48 1.12 6.81
CA MET A 136 13.04 1.16 5.43
C MET A 136 14.23 1.27 4.48
N LEU A 137 14.16 0.49 3.41
CA LEU A 137 15.09 0.55 2.29
C LEU A 137 14.37 0.98 1.01
N ARG A 138 14.83 2.07 0.40
CA ARG A 138 14.48 2.46 -0.96
C ARG A 138 15.25 1.57 -1.94
N PRO A 139 14.58 0.76 -2.77
CA PRO A 139 15.28 -0.03 -3.77
C PRO A 139 15.96 0.87 -4.81
N TRP A 140 17.23 0.60 -5.13
CA TRP A 140 17.98 1.27 -6.21
C TRP A 140 17.89 0.53 -7.56
N GLY A 141 17.22 -0.62 -7.57
CA GLY A 141 17.04 -1.51 -8.72
C GLY A 141 16.82 -2.94 -8.22
N PHE A 142 16.35 -3.82 -9.10
CA PHE A 142 16.10 -5.22 -8.79
C PHE A 142 16.81 -6.11 -9.80
N SER A 143 17.04 -7.38 -9.45
CA SER A 143 17.71 -8.32 -10.35
C SER A 143 17.39 -9.77 -9.95
N PRO A 144 17.44 -10.75 -10.88
CA PRO A 144 17.06 -12.11 -10.57
C PRO A 144 18.01 -12.79 -9.59
N VAL A 145 17.50 -13.78 -8.86
CA VAL A 145 18.32 -14.70 -8.05
C VAL A 145 19.43 -15.28 -8.95
N ARG A 146 20.69 -15.18 -8.50
CA ARG A 146 21.90 -15.60 -9.24
C ARG A 146 22.13 -14.89 -10.58
N GLY A 147 21.23 -14.02 -11.03
CA GLY A 147 21.25 -13.43 -12.36
C GLY A 147 20.68 -14.35 -13.46
N ASP A 148 19.96 -15.42 -13.09
CA ASP A 148 19.55 -16.48 -14.02
C ASP A 148 18.03 -16.51 -14.27
N GLU A 149 17.66 -17.06 -15.43
CA GLU A 149 16.28 -17.46 -15.75
C GLU A 149 15.90 -18.69 -14.92
N VAL A 150 14.64 -18.75 -14.48
CA VAL A 150 14.06 -19.90 -13.77
C VAL A 150 12.93 -20.53 -14.58
N LYS A 151 12.67 -21.81 -14.34
CA LYS A 151 11.48 -22.49 -14.86
C LYS A 151 10.36 -22.39 -13.83
N PHE A 152 9.15 -22.06 -14.30
CA PHE A 152 7.97 -21.89 -13.43
C PHE A 152 7.63 -23.15 -12.63
N GLU A 153 7.82 -24.34 -13.20
CA GLU A 153 7.47 -25.62 -12.57
C GLU A 153 8.36 -25.97 -11.36
N ASP A 154 9.53 -25.35 -11.25
CA ASP A 154 10.55 -25.67 -10.24
C ASP A 154 10.54 -24.69 -9.04
N GLU A 155 9.71 -23.65 -9.08
CA GLU A 155 9.80 -22.52 -8.15
C GLU A 155 8.42 -22.05 -7.67
N ASP A 156 8.31 -21.78 -6.36
CA ASP A 156 7.13 -21.13 -5.79
C ASP A 156 7.25 -19.61 -5.86
N GLU A 157 6.21 -18.96 -6.39
CA GLU A 157 6.09 -17.51 -6.42
C GLU A 157 5.59 -16.96 -5.09
N GLN A 158 6.31 -16.00 -4.51
CA GLN A 158 5.88 -15.32 -3.30
C GLN A 158 5.26 -13.97 -3.63
N TYR A 159 3.97 -13.83 -3.37
CA TYR A 159 3.22 -12.60 -3.57
C TYR A 159 3.37 -11.70 -2.33
N THR A 160 4.20 -10.66 -2.45
CA THR A 160 4.23 -9.53 -1.52
C THR A 160 3.84 -8.26 -2.26
N TYR A 161 3.30 -7.30 -1.52
CA TYR A 161 2.52 -6.21 -2.06
C TYR A 161 2.79 -4.94 -1.27
N ALA A 162 3.02 -3.83 -1.98
CA ALA A 162 3.01 -2.52 -1.37
C ALA A 162 1.63 -2.24 -0.77
N GLU A 163 1.59 -1.80 0.48
CA GLU A 163 0.38 -1.36 1.16
C GLU A 163 -0.18 -0.09 0.50
N ALA A 164 -1.41 0.28 0.87
CA ALA A 164 -1.96 1.57 0.49
C ALA A 164 -0.99 2.70 0.92
N PRO A 165 -0.85 3.77 0.13
CA PRO A 165 0.06 4.87 0.44
C PRO A 165 -0.26 5.45 1.82
N TYR A 166 0.75 5.54 2.67
CA TYR A 166 0.70 6.20 3.96
C TYR A 166 0.91 7.69 3.72
N TYR A 167 0.19 8.55 4.44
CA TYR A 167 0.34 10.00 4.31
C TYR A 167 0.61 10.67 5.67
N SER A 168 1.50 11.68 5.67
CA SER A 168 1.99 12.39 6.85
C SER A 168 0.88 13.12 7.64
N TYR A 169 1.23 13.62 8.83
CA TYR A 169 0.28 14.27 9.72
C TYR A 169 -0.31 15.57 9.12
N VAL A 170 -1.64 15.68 9.07
CA VAL A 170 -2.41 16.88 8.75
C VAL A 170 -2.96 17.41 10.08
N PRO A 171 -2.51 18.60 10.50
CA PRO A 171 -3.00 19.24 11.72
C PRO A 171 -4.52 19.45 11.72
N GLU A 172 -5.15 19.31 12.89
CA GLU A 172 -6.60 19.50 13.05
C GLU A 172 -7.08 20.92 12.74
N ASP A 173 -6.19 21.89 12.88
CA ASP A 173 -6.40 23.31 12.61
C ASP A 173 -6.21 23.68 11.14
N THR A 174 -6.01 22.70 10.25
CA THR A 174 -5.98 22.95 8.81
C THR A 174 -7.32 23.54 8.36
N GLU A 175 -7.30 24.71 7.70
CA GLU A 175 -8.51 25.32 7.16
C GLU A 175 -9.10 24.46 6.04
N MET A 176 -10.40 24.14 6.15
CA MET A 176 -11.14 23.32 5.18
C MET A 176 -12.44 24.00 4.80
N ALA A 177 -12.82 23.90 3.53
CA ALA A 177 -14.10 24.37 3.03
C ALA A 177 -15.20 23.36 3.37
N SER A 178 -16.36 23.82 3.82
CA SER A 178 -17.56 22.97 3.97
C SER A 178 -18.23 22.75 2.62
N PHE A 179 -18.64 21.51 2.36
CA PHE A 179 -19.44 21.18 1.18
C PHE A 179 -20.94 21.32 1.50
N GLY A 180 -21.54 22.44 1.08
CA GLY A 180 -22.97 22.71 1.31
C GLY A 180 -23.39 22.59 2.78
N GLN A 181 -24.59 22.03 3.02
CA GLN A 181 -25.07 21.66 4.36
C GLN A 181 -24.90 20.15 4.58
N SER A 182 -23.67 19.66 4.47
CA SER A 182 -23.34 18.24 4.63
C SER A 182 -22.38 18.00 5.80
N ASN A 183 -22.00 16.74 6.02
CA ASN A 183 -20.97 16.33 6.98
C ASN A 183 -19.56 16.32 6.35
N ILE A 184 -19.41 16.86 5.13
CA ILE A 184 -18.16 16.86 4.36
C ILE A 184 -17.46 18.22 4.47
N ARG A 185 -16.17 18.17 4.77
CA ARG A 185 -15.22 19.27 4.56
C ARG A 185 -14.12 18.82 3.61
N PHE A 186 -13.48 19.75 2.92
CA PHE A 186 -12.38 19.42 2.02
C PHE A 186 -11.34 20.53 1.92
N ALA A 187 -10.12 20.15 1.52
CA ALA A 187 -9.02 21.07 1.28
C ALA A 187 -8.05 20.54 0.23
N ASN A 188 -7.39 21.46 -0.46
CA ASN A 188 -6.18 21.16 -1.23
C ASN A 188 -4.98 21.38 -0.33
N LEU A 189 -4.15 20.35 -0.20
CA LEU A 189 -2.97 20.31 0.65
C LEU A 189 -1.74 20.23 -0.25
N PRO A 190 -0.99 21.34 -0.44
CA PRO A 190 0.21 21.33 -1.25
C PRO A 190 1.41 20.72 -0.50
N ASP A 191 2.38 20.23 -1.27
CA ASP A 191 3.73 19.81 -0.80
C ASP A 191 3.71 18.79 0.35
N LYS A 192 2.93 17.73 0.17
CA LYS A 192 2.64 16.76 1.20
C LYS A 192 3.45 15.48 1.02
N LYS A 193 4.13 15.05 2.10
CA LYS A 193 4.96 13.83 2.15
C LYS A 193 4.10 12.58 2.19
N VAL A 194 4.13 11.78 1.12
CA VAL A 194 3.48 10.47 1.01
C VAL A 194 4.55 9.38 1.03
N LEU A 195 4.27 8.30 1.74
CA LEU A 195 5.13 7.13 1.92
C LEU A 195 4.41 5.89 1.37
N THR A 196 5.02 5.19 0.43
CA THR A 196 4.54 3.87 -0.01
C THR A 196 5.51 2.81 0.47
N VAL A 197 5.01 1.77 1.14
CA VAL A 197 5.83 0.70 1.73
C VAL A 197 5.24 -0.67 1.42
N ASN A 198 6.10 -1.62 1.09
CA ASN A 198 5.84 -3.05 1.13
C ASN A 198 6.44 -3.62 2.42
N MET A 199 5.56 -4.10 3.30
CA MET A 199 5.93 -4.65 4.61
C MET A 199 6.18 -6.16 4.58
N GLY A 200 6.27 -6.77 3.40
CA GLY A 200 6.40 -8.21 3.24
C GLY A 200 5.15 -8.97 3.72
N LYS A 201 5.29 -10.27 3.95
CA LYS A 201 4.18 -11.13 4.39
C LYS A 201 3.91 -10.92 5.88
N SER A 202 2.65 -10.67 6.24
CA SER A 202 2.23 -10.45 7.63
C SER A 202 3.01 -9.35 8.36
N LYS A 203 3.49 -8.33 7.63
CA LYS A 203 4.32 -7.23 8.17
C LYS A 203 5.68 -7.68 8.75
N ASN A 204 6.21 -8.83 8.33
CA ASN A 204 7.52 -9.30 8.79
C ASN A 204 8.70 -8.67 8.03
N GLY A 205 8.47 -7.97 6.92
CA GLY A 205 9.49 -7.34 6.10
C GLY A 205 10.28 -8.30 5.21
N PHE A 206 11.51 -7.92 4.90
CA PHE A 206 12.45 -8.61 4.03
C PHE A 206 13.80 -8.79 4.73
N ASN A 207 14.46 -9.92 4.47
CA ASN A 207 15.84 -10.15 4.88
C ASN A 207 16.75 -9.75 3.71
N ILE A 208 17.71 -8.86 3.94
CA ILE A 208 18.54 -8.28 2.86
C ILE A 208 20.01 -8.29 3.28
N CYS A 209 20.86 -8.84 2.41
CA CYS A 209 22.31 -8.82 2.62
C CYS A 209 22.89 -7.43 2.29
N LYS A 210 23.45 -6.76 3.30
CA LYS A 210 24.09 -5.44 3.19
C LYS A 210 25.35 -5.43 2.32
N LYS A 211 25.88 -6.59 1.94
CA LYS A 211 27.05 -6.71 1.07
C LYS A 211 26.67 -6.81 -0.41
N CYS A 212 25.89 -7.81 -0.78
CA CYS A 212 25.56 -8.07 -2.18
C CYS A 212 24.16 -7.59 -2.60
N GLY A 213 23.25 -7.32 -1.66
CA GLY A 213 21.86 -6.94 -1.96
C GLY A 213 20.93 -8.10 -2.24
N GLY A 214 21.37 -9.36 -2.06
CA GLY A 214 20.49 -10.53 -2.11
C GLY A 214 19.42 -10.42 -1.04
N ALA A 215 18.20 -10.84 -1.36
CA ALA A 215 17.07 -10.69 -0.47
C ALA A 215 16.04 -11.82 -0.60
N GLU A 216 15.28 -12.01 0.48
CA GLU A 216 14.12 -12.89 0.57
C GLU A 216 13.01 -12.23 1.39
N VAL A 217 11.79 -12.75 1.29
CA VAL A 217 10.68 -12.35 2.19
C VAL A 217 10.95 -12.91 3.58
N ALA A 218 10.84 -12.08 4.61
CA ALA A 218 11.08 -12.52 5.98
C ALA A 218 9.89 -13.35 6.52
N GLU A 219 10.21 -14.38 7.30
CA GLU A 219 9.25 -15.20 8.03
C GLU A 219 9.32 -14.89 9.54
N ALA A 220 8.19 -15.07 10.24
CA ALA A 220 8.07 -14.72 11.66
C ALA A 220 9.06 -15.47 12.59
N ASN A 221 9.50 -16.66 12.20
CA ASN A 221 10.36 -17.54 13.00
C ASN A 221 11.67 -17.86 12.27
N ALA A 222 12.39 -16.83 11.81
CA ALA A 222 13.66 -17.04 11.14
C ALA A 222 14.70 -17.69 12.07
N THR A 223 15.28 -18.81 11.63
CA THR A 223 16.32 -19.56 12.36
C THR A 223 17.71 -18.88 12.32
N GLY A 224 17.81 -17.72 11.69
CA GLY A 224 19.08 -17.02 11.44
C GLY A 224 19.93 -17.64 10.33
N THR A 225 19.42 -18.67 9.64
CA THR A 225 20.05 -19.27 8.46
C THR A 225 19.40 -18.72 7.20
N PHE A 226 20.20 -18.06 6.35
CA PHE A 226 19.73 -17.46 5.10
C PHE A 226 20.19 -18.30 3.92
N SER A 227 19.27 -18.66 3.02
CA SER A 227 19.55 -19.58 1.91
C SER A 227 19.44 -18.93 0.52
N PHE A 228 19.13 -17.64 0.46
CA PHE A 228 19.11 -16.88 -0.78
C PHE A 228 20.50 -16.65 -1.35
N SER A 229 20.55 -16.21 -2.61
CA SER A 229 21.80 -15.92 -3.32
C SER A 229 21.90 -14.43 -3.67
N GLN A 230 23.09 -14.00 -4.08
CA GLN A 230 23.26 -12.67 -4.66
C GLN A 230 22.47 -12.54 -5.97
N PRO A 231 21.94 -11.37 -6.30
CA PRO A 231 21.06 -11.18 -7.45
C PRO A 231 21.85 -10.90 -8.74
N TYR A 232 23.04 -11.47 -8.89
CA TYR A 232 23.92 -11.25 -10.05
C TYR A 232 25.02 -12.31 -10.08
N HIS A 233 25.70 -12.42 -11.20
CA HIS A 233 26.88 -13.28 -11.32
C HIS A 233 28.14 -12.57 -10.83
N ASP A 234 28.96 -13.26 -10.04
CA ASP A 234 30.32 -12.82 -9.69
C ASP A 234 31.33 -13.93 -9.95
N ASN A 235 32.41 -13.59 -10.64
CA ASN A 235 33.51 -14.51 -10.93
C ASN A 235 34.30 -14.91 -9.67
N ARG A 236 34.10 -14.19 -8.56
CA ARG A 236 34.79 -14.41 -7.27
C ARG A 236 34.07 -15.37 -6.32
N GLY A 237 32.97 -15.98 -6.77
CA GLY A 237 32.18 -16.95 -6.00
C GLY A 237 30.95 -16.33 -5.33
N LEU A 238 30.13 -17.20 -4.73
CA LEU A 238 28.86 -16.81 -4.10
C LEU A 238 29.08 -16.09 -2.76
N CYS A 239 28.30 -15.04 -2.51
CA CYS A 239 28.19 -14.44 -1.19
C CYS A 239 27.69 -15.48 -0.16
N ARG A 240 28.33 -15.53 1.01
CA ARG A 240 27.95 -16.46 2.10
C ARG A 240 26.96 -15.85 3.09
N HIS A 241 26.69 -14.55 3.00
CA HIS A 241 25.74 -13.83 3.86
C HIS A 241 26.07 -13.81 5.38
N GLU A 242 27.21 -14.38 5.80
CA GLU A 242 27.65 -14.44 7.20
C GLU A 242 27.76 -13.04 7.82
N GLY A 243 26.94 -12.76 8.84
CA GLY A 243 26.96 -11.50 9.61
C GLY A 243 26.61 -10.24 8.81
N THR A 244 26.08 -10.38 7.59
CA THR A 244 25.83 -9.25 6.69
C THR A 244 24.36 -9.07 6.33
N VAL A 245 23.48 -9.95 6.81
CA VAL A 245 22.03 -9.84 6.58
C VAL A 245 21.40 -8.99 7.66
N ASP A 246 20.60 -8.04 7.22
CA ASP A 246 19.70 -7.29 8.07
C ASP A 246 18.26 -7.75 7.81
N THR A 247 17.48 -7.85 8.88
CA THR A 247 16.22 -8.61 8.90
C THR A 247 15.03 -7.71 9.16
N GLY A 248 13.89 -8.04 8.56
CA GLY A 248 12.63 -7.34 8.80
C GLY A 248 12.54 -5.94 8.21
N ILE A 249 13.38 -5.64 7.21
CA ILE A 249 13.41 -4.36 6.51
C ILE A 249 12.14 -4.20 5.67
N TYR A 250 11.53 -3.03 5.66
CA TYR A 250 10.47 -2.71 4.70
C TYR A 250 11.04 -2.09 3.43
N LEU A 251 10.49 -2.44 2.28
CA LEU A 251 10.85 -1.78 1.02
C LEU A 251 9.90 -0.62 0.80
N GLY A 252 10.42 0.59 0.59
CA GLY A 252 9.54 1.75 0.47
C GLY A 252 10.17 2.97 -0.16
N TYR A 253 9.35 3.96 -0.47
CA TYR A 253 9.82 5.25 -0.94
C TYR A 253 8.89 6.37 -0.49
N GLU A 254 9.48 7.54 -0.30
CA GLU A 254 8.81 8.78 0.06
C GLU A 254 8.85 9.74 -1.14
N PHE A 255 7.77 10.48 -1.34
CA PHE A 255 7.68 11.52 -2.35
C PHE A 255 6.78 12.68 -1.87
N LEU A 256 6.98 13.86 -2.46
CA LEU A 256 6.12 15.03 -2.27
C LEU A 256 5.07 15.05 -3.37
N THR A 257 3.83 15.36 -3.00
CA THR A 257 2.72 15.54 -3.94
C THR A 257 1.68 16.48 -3.36
N ASP A 258 0.89 17.10 -4.25
CA ASP A 258 -0.29 17.86 -3.86
C ASP A 258 -1.48 16.90 -3.71
N MET A 259 -2.25 17.11 -2.65
CA MET A 259 -3.32 16.21 -2.27
C MET A 259 -4.65 16.95 -2.15
N PHE A 260 -5.72 16.35 -2.65
CA PHE A 260 -7.07 16.67 -2.23
C PHE A 260 -7.42 15.83 -1.01
N MET A 261 -7.90 16.47 0.04
CA MET A 261 -8.39 15.80 1.24
C MET A 261 -9.89 16.08 1.41
N LEU A 262 -10.64 15.03 1.69
CA LEU A 262 -12.04 15.03 2.05
C LEU A 262 -12.15 14.47 3.47
N ASP A 263 -12.74 15.25 4.37
CA ASP A 263 -12.98 14.90 5.78
C ASP A 263 -14.48 14.74 6.02
N ILE A 264 -14.88 13.60 6.56
CA ILE A 264 -16.27 13.30 6.92
C ILE A 264 -16.37 13.24 8.44
N SER A 265 -17.06 14.19 9.05
CA SER A 265 -17.37 14.12 10.48
C SER A 265 -18.52 13.15 10.73
N TYR A 266 -18.39 12.28 11.73
CA TYR A 266 -19.45 11.35 12.11
C TYR A 266 -19.45 11.00 13.60
N ASP A 267 -20.60 10.56 14.10
CA ASP A 267 -20.74 10.09 15.48
C ASP A 267 -20.49 8.58 15.57
N SER A 268 -19.33 8.21 16.10
CA SER A 268 -18.92 6.81 16.34
C SER A 268 -19.61 6.15 17.54
N THR A 269 -20.53 6.86 18.22
CA THR A 269 -21.44 6.29 19.20
C THR A 269 -22.70 5.72 18.58
N GLU A 270 -23.18 6.36 17.51
CA GLU A 270 -24.34 5.96 16.72
C GLU A 270 -23.96 5.06 15.53
N LEU A 271 -22.80 5.31 14.91
CA LEU A 271 -22.26 4.56 13.78
C LEU A 271 -21.04 3.72 14.18
N VAL A 272 -20.64 2.80 13.31
CA VAL A 272 -19.49 1.91 13.54
C VAL A 272 -18.19 2.69 13.75
N GLY A 273 -17.39 2.27 14.73
CA GLY A 273 -16.10 2.88 15.06
C GLY A 273 -15.00 1.84 15.23
N ASN A 274 -14.25 1.97 16.33
CA ASN A 274 -13.09 1.12 16.64
C ASN A 274 -13.32 0.20 17.85
N ARG A 275 -14.58 0.04 18.29
CA ARG A 275 -14.90 -0.59 19.58
C ARG A 275 -14.73 -2.09 19.57
N SER A 276 -14.92 -2.72 18.41
CA SER A 276 -14.75 -4.16 18.21
C SER A 276 -14.15 -4.47 16.84
N ALA A 277 -13.66 -5.69 16.65
CA ALA A 277 -13.12 -6.13 15.36
C ALA A 277 -14.18 -6.09 14.25
N GLU A 278 -15.43 -6.36 14.60
CA GLU A 278 -16.58 -6.32 13.69
C GLU A 278 -16.86 -4.89 13.20
N GLU A 279 -16.90 -3.90 14.11
CA GLU A 279 -17.08 -2.49 13.73
C GLU A 279 -15.95 -2.02 12.81
N LYS A 280 -14.70 -2.34 13.15
CA LYS A 280 -13.53 -2.02 12.32
C LYS A 280 -13.67 -2.60 10.91
N SER A 281 -14.15 -3.85 10.80
CA SER A 281 -14.34 -4.53 9.53
C SER A 281 -15.41 -3.86 8.67
N ILE A 282 -16.55 -3.48 9.27
CA ILE A 282 -17.63 -2.79 8.57
C ILE A 282 -17.18 -1.41 8.10
N LEU A 283 -16.54 -0.63 8.99
CA LEU A 283 -15.97 0.68 8.65
C LEU A 283 -14.96 0.56 7.51
N ARG A 284 -14.09 -0.46 7.56
CA ARG A 284 -13.12 -0.74 6.50
C ARG A 284 -13.78 -1.04 5.17
N ALA A 285 -14.81 -1.87 5.15
CA ALA A 285 -15.56 -2.17 3.93
C ALA A 285 -16.26 -0.93 3.36
N ALA A 286 -16.95 -0.16 4.21
CA ALA A 286 -17.67 1.05 3.80
C ALA A 286 -16.72 2.12 3.24
N ALA A 287 -15.67 2.47 3.99
CA ALA A 287 -14.72 3.50 3.60
C ALA A 287 -13.91 3.09 2.35
N THR A 288 -13.49 1.83 2.25
CA THR A 288 -12.76 1.34 1.06
C THR A 288 -13.66 1.35 -0.18
N SER A 289 -14.95 1.01 -0.04
CA SER A 289 -15.90 1.02 -1.15
C SER A 289 -16.26 2.43 -1.62
N MET A 290 -16.51 3.35 -0.68
CA MET A 290 -16.78 4.75 -1.00
C MET A 290 -15.56 5.44 -1.61
N HIS A 291 -14.37 5.22 -1.05
CA HIS A 291 -13.12 5.77 -1.59
C HIS A 291 -12.89 5.30 -3.04
N GLU A 292 -13.08 4.01 -3.30
CA GLU A 292 -12.96 3.45 -4.65
C GLU A 292 -13.99 4.03 -5.62
N ALA A 293 -15.25 4.18 -5.19
CA ALA A 293 -16.29 4.79 -5.99
C ALA A 293 -15.97 6.26 -6.33
N LEU A 294 -15.49 7.02 -5.35
CA LEU A 294 -15.04 8.40 -5.55
C LEU A 294 -13.85 8.47 -6.51
N LYS A 295 -12.83 7.63 -6.32
CA LYS A 295 -11.68 7.57 -7.22
C LYS A 295 -12.13 7.32 -8.67
N LYS A 296 -13.00 6.33 -8.87
CA LYS A 296 -13.55 6.00 -10.19
C LYS A 296 -14.40 7.13 -10.75
N ALA A 297 -15.21 7.77 -9.92
CA ALA A 297 -16.03 8.91 -10.31
C ALA A 297 -15.20 10.12 -10.75
N ILE A 298 -14.19 10.49 -9.96
CA ILE A 298 -13.23 11.55 -10.29
C ILE A 298 -12.56 11.25 -11.64
N SER A 299 -12.12 10.01 -11.85
CA SER A 299 -11.49 9.60 -13.11
C SER A 299 -12.41 9.79 -14.32
N ILE A 300 -13.70 9.47 -14.16
CA ILE A 300 -14.71 9.63 -15.21
C ILE A 300 -15.04 11.12 -15.46
N VAL A 301 -15.19 11.91 -14.39
CA VAL A 301 -15.58 13.32 -14.50
C VAL A 301 -14.45 14.17 -15.09
N LEU A 302 -13.20 13.88 -14.70
CA LEU A 302 -12.02 14.55 -15.27
C LEU A 302 -11.58 14.00 -16.64
N ASP A 303 -12.20 12.90 -17.11
CA ASP A 303 -11.84 12.18 -18.34
C ASP A 303 -10.36 11.76 -18.38
N ILE A 304 -9.91 11.13 -17.30
CA ILE A 304 -8.52 10.67 -17.11
C ILE A 304 -8.45 9.15 -16.94
N ASP A 305 -7.27 8.56 -17.15
CA ASP A 305 -7.08 7.14 -16.85
C ASP A 305 -7.19 6.92 -15.32
N TYR A 306 -7.82 5.81 -14.93
CA TYR A 306 -8.02 5.43 -13.54
C TYR A 306 -6.72 5.41 -12.70
N ASN A 307 -5.57 5.17 -13.34
CA ASN A 307 -4.27 5.15 -12.67
C ASN A 307 -3.58 6.52 -12.57
N GLU A 308 -4.13 7.58 -13.15
CA GLU A 308 -3.56 8.93 -13.02
C GLU A 308 -3.80 9.53 -11.64
N ILE A 309 -4.83 9.05 -10.92
CA ILE A 309 -5.08 9.40 -9.52
C ILE A 309 -4.87 8.18 -8.64
N SER A 310 -4.31 8.40 -7.46
CA SER A 310 -4.21 7.43 -6.39
C SER A 310 -4.71 8.05 -5.09
N GLY A 311 -4.83 7.25 -4.03
CA GLY A 311 -5.37 7.73 -2.77
C GLY A 311 -5.56 6.64 -1.74
N GLY A 312 -6.08 7.04 -0.59
CA GLY A 312 -6.47 6.14 0.48
C GLY A 312 -7.40 6.83 1.46
N TRP A 313 -7.69 6.15 2.56
CA TRP A 313 -8.53 6.70 3.62
C TRP A 313 -7.97 6.32 5.00
N ARG A 314 -8.32 7.11 6.01
CA ARG A 314 -7.90 6.93 7.40
C ARG A 314 -9.01 7.36 8.36
N PRO A 315 -9.33 6.55 9.38
CA PRO A 315 -10.23 6.97 10.45
C PRO A 315 -9.44 7.71 11.55
N ARG A 316 -10.01 8.79 12.07
CA ARG A 316 -9.57 9.51 13.26
C ARG A 316 -10.68 9.43 14.30
N ILE A 317 -10.60 8.43 15.17
CA ILE A 317 -11.65 8.11 16.13
C ILE A 317 -11.33 8.76 17.46
N LYS A 318 -12.20 9.68 17.89
CA LYS A 318 -12.07 10.39 19.18
C LYS A 318 -12.84 9.66 20.28
N SER A 319 -12.34 9.74 21.51
CA SER A 319 -12.93 9.06 22.66
C SER A 319 -14.32 9.59 23.06
N ASP A 320 -14.61 10.84 22.69
CA ASP A 320 -15.89 11.52 22.93
C ASP A 320 -16.96 11.19 21.89
N GLY A 321 -16.63 10.37 20.88
CA GLY A 321 -17.55 9.98 19.81
C GLY A 321 -17.43 10.81 18.53
N ALA A 322 -16.89 12.03 18.60
CA ALA A 322 -16.75 12.97 17.49
C ALA A 322 -15.62 12.54 16.54
N SER A 323 -15.91 11.54 15.73
CA SER A 323 -14.95 10.88 14.86
C SER A 323 -14.94 11.48 13.46
N HIS A 324 -13.84 11.24 12.77
CA HIS A 324 -13.60 11.74 11.42
C HIS A 324 -13.14 10.60 10.51
N LEU A 325 -13.57 10.62 9.26
CA LEU A 325 -13.09 9.74 8.22
C LEU A 325 -12.47 10.59 7.11
N GLU A 326 -11.14 10.52 7.00
CA GLU A 326 -10.37 11.25 6.02
C GLU A 326 -10.17 10.38 4.78
N MET A 327 -10.47 10.92 3.62
CA MET A 327 -10.17 10.34 2.31
C MET A 327 -9.25 11.30 1.57
N PHE A 328 -8.20 10.80 0.94
CA PHE A 328 -7.26 11.62 0.21
C PHE A 328 -6.99 11.08 -1.18
N PHE A 329 -6.67 11.99 -2.08
CA PHE A 329 -6.42 11.73 -3.49
C PHE A 329 -5.24 12.58 -3.95
N TYR A 330 -4.35 12.00 -4.74
CA TYR A 330 -3.17 12.67 -5.26
C TYR A 330 -2.85 12.16 -6.67
N ASP A 331 -2.10 12.95 -7.42
CA ASP A 331 -1.68 12.57 -8.76
C ASP A 331 -0.60 11.49 -8.69
N ASN A 332 -0.84 10.37 -9.37
CA ASN A 332 0.09 9.26 -9.39
C ASN A 332 1.28 9.50 -10.35
N LEU A 333 1.12 10.42 -11.32
CA LEU A 333 2.21 10.81 -12.21
C LEU A 333 3.27 11.58 -11.44
N SER A 334 4.53 11.17 -11.60
CA SER A 334 5.69 11.72 -10.88
C SER A 334 5.93 13.23 -11.08
N SER A 335 5.23 13.86 -12.03
CA SER A 335 5.25 15.31 -12.20
C SER A 335 4.14 16.08 -11.49
N GLY A 336 3.08 15.41 -11.03
CA GLY A 336 1.81 16.06 -10.70
C GLY A 336 1.16 16.57 -11.99
N ALA A 337 0.01 16.04 -12.37
CA ALA A 337 -0.74 16.54 -13.53
C ALA A 337 -1.63 17.74 -13.17
N GLY A 338 -1.80 17.99 -11.87
CA GLY A 338 -2.71 18.98 -11.30
C GLY A 338 -4.13 18.47 -11.11
N TYR A 339 -4.40 17.17 -11.29
CA TYR A 339 -5.78 16.66 -11.20
C TYR A 339 -6.30 16.70 -9.77
N SER A 340 -5.46 16.36 -8.79
CA SER A 340 -5.82 16.43 -7.37
C SER A 340 -6.31 17.83 -6.98
N SER A 341 -5.65 18.88 -7.45
CA SER A 341 -6.04 20.26 -7.19
C SER A 341 -7.40 20.65 -7.79
N LEU A 342 -7.84 19.98 -8.87
CA LEU A 342 -9.12 20.22 -9.53
C LEU A 342 -10.30 19.54 -8.85
N ILE A 343 -10.08 18.49 -8.03
CA ILE A 343 -11.15 17.70 -7.43
C ILE A 343 -12.14 18.58 -6.65
N GLY A 344 -11.64 19.58 -5.91
CA GLY A 344 -12.51 20.50 -5.17
C GLY A 344 -13.52 21.25 -6.04
N SER A 345 -13.18 21.54 -7.31
CA SER A 345 -14.07 22.24 -8.25
C SER A 345 -15.14 21.35 -8.88
N ILE A 346 -14.89 20.04 -8.96
CA ILE A 346 -15.80 19.04 -9.54
C ILE A 346 -16.43 18.12 -8.49
N LEU A 347 -16.31 18.48 -7.20
CA LEU A 347 -16.66 17.58 -6.10
C LEU A 347 -18.14 17.17 -6.14
N ASP A 348 -19.02 18.09 -6.52
CA ASP A 348 -20.47 17.83 -6.68
C ASP A 348 -20.72 16.74 -7.73
N ASP A 349 -20.20 16.93 -8.94
CA ASP A 349 -20.29 15.96 -10.05
C ASP A 349 -19.65 14.61 -9.68
N ALA A 350 -18.52 14.63 -8.96
CA ALA A 350 -17.84 13.42 -8.50
C ALA A 350 -18.65 12.64 -7.47
N LEU A 351 -19.31 13.33 -6.52
CA LEU A 351 -20.18 12.69 -5.53
C LEU A 351 -21.42 12.08 -6.16
N ASP A 352 -22.06 12.79 -7.10
CA ASP A 352 -23.21 12.28 -7.84
C ASP A 352 -22.84 11.09 -8.72
N ARG A 353 -21.69 11.16 -9.38
CA ARG A 353 -21.21 10.03 -10.18
C ARG A 353 -20.84 8.82 -9.30
N ALA A 354 -20.22 9.04 -8.13
CA ALA A 354 -19.91 7.97 -7.18
C ALA A 354 -21.19 7.30 -6.66
N ARG A 355 -22.24 8.08 -6.40
CA ARG A 355 -23.55 7.58 -6.03
C ARG A 355 -24.13 6.67 -7.10
N THR A 356 -24.14 7.10 -8.36
CA THR A 356 -24.58 6.26 -9.49
C THR A 356 -23.80 4.95 -9.56
N ILE A 357 -22.46 4.98 -9.41
CA ILE A 357 -21.62 3.78 -9.42
C ILE A 357 -22.03 2.78 -8.32
N LEU A 358 -22.39 3.28 -7.14
CA LEU A 358 -22.75 2.46 -5.99
C LEU A 358 -24.20 1.94 -6.08
N SER A 359 -25.16 2.76 -6.56
CA SER A 359 -26.57 2.41 -6.60
C SER A 359 -27.01 1.65 -7.85
N GLU A 360 -26.51 2.03 -9.03
CA GLU A 360 -26.97 1.53 -10.34
C GLU A 360 -26.23 0.26 -10.79
N CYS A 361 -26.34 -0.79 -9.97
CA CYS A 361 -25.87 -2.12 -10.30
C CYS A 361 -26.82 -3.18 -9.73
N GLU A 362 -26.76 -4.41 -10.24
CA GLU A 362 -27.57 -5.52 -9.77
C GLU A 362 -26.78 -6.52 -8.90
N CYS A 363 -25.46 -6.33 -8.75
CA CYS A 363 -24.65 -7.22 -7.92
C CYS A 363 -24.94 -7.03 -6.42
N SER A 364 -24.70 -8.08 -5.62
CA SER A 364 -24.91 -8.04 -4.17
C SER A 364 -23.85 -7.22 -3.43
N ARG A 365 -22.59 -7.29 -3.85
CA ARG A 365 -21.45 -6.60 -3.19
C ARG A 365 -20.69 -5.69 -4.13
N SER A 366 -19.95 -6.26 -5.07
CA SER A 366 -19.24 -5.56 -6.13
C SER A 366 -19.10 -6.46 -7.35
N CYS A 367 -18.79 -5.86 -8.50
CA CYS A 367 -18.44 -6.55 -9.73
C CYS A 367 -17.66 -5.62 -10.67
N LYS A 368 -17.21 -6.14 -11.81
CA LYS A 368 -16.45 -5.40 -12.83
C LYS A 368 -17.21 -4.22 -13.46
N ASN A 369 -18.54 -4.20 -13.36
CA ASN A 369 -19.36 -3.12 -13.89
C ASN A 369 -19.46 -1.92 -12.93
N CYS A 370 -19.31 -2.13 -11.61
CA CYS A 370 -19.40 -1.07 -10.61
C CYS A 370 -18.03 -0.71 -10.02
N LEU A 371 -17.49 -1.48 -9.07
CA LEU A 371 -16.26 -1.15 -8.33
C LEU A 371 -15.03 -1.90 -8.82
N ASP A 372 -15.15 -3.18 -9.19
CA ASP A 372 -13.99 -4.02 -9.44
C ASP A 372 -13.28 -3.64 -10.74
N ASN A 373 -11.95 -3.58 -10.71
CA ASN A 373 -11.10 -3.45 -11.88
C ASN A 373 -9.79 -4.24 -11.70
N TYR A 374 -8.93 -4.21 -12.71
CA TYR A 374 -7.64 -4.93 -12.67
C TYR A 374 -6.69 -4.37 -11.60
N TRP A 375 -6.73 -3.07 -11.34
CA TRP A 375 -5.77 -2.37 -10.47
C TRP A 375 -6.13 -2.49 -8.98
N ASN A 376 -7.40 -2.74 -8.65
CA ASN A 376 -7.91 -2.81 -7.28
C ASN A 376 -8.20 -4.24 -6.78
N GLN A 377 -7.66 -5.28 -7.45
CA GLN A 377 -7.89 -6.71 -7.13
C GLN A 377 -7.72 -7.07 -5.66
N ARG A 378 -6.78 -6.43 -4.97
CA ARG A 378 -6.50 -6.69 -3.54
C ARG A 378 -7.67 -6.31 -2.63
N ASN A 379 -8.48 -5.35 -3.04
CA ASN A 379 -9.59 -4.83 -2.25
C ASN A 379 -10.94 -5.47 -2.64
N HIS A 380 -11.00 -6.33 -3.66
CA HIS A 380 -12.25 -6.96 -4.12
C HIS A 380 -13.03 -7.66 -2.99
N GLN A 381 -12.33 -8.29 -2.05
CA GLN A 381 -12.97 -8.97 -0.91
C GLN A 381 -13.61 -7.99 0.09
N LEU A 382 -13.10 -6.75 0.15
CA LEU A 382 -13.58 -5.70 1.04
C LEU A 382 -14.74 -4.92 0.44
N PHE A 383 -14.85 -4.86 -0.88
CA PHE A 383 -15.85 -4.04 -1.54
C PHE A 383 -17.28 -4.48 -1.21
N ASP A 384 -18.10 -3.50 -0.91
CA ASP A 384 -19.53 -3.60 -0.66
C ASP A 384 -20.18 -2.27 -1.03
N ARG A 385 -20.82 -2.24 -2.20
CA ARG A 385 -21.41 -1.02 -2.75
C ARG A 385 -22.51 -0.44 -1.85
N GLN A 386 -23.21 -1.27 -1.09
CA GLN A 386 -24.30 -0.80 -0.24
C GLN A 386 -23.76 -0.12 1.02
N LEU A 387 -22.71 -0.68 1.62
CA LEU A 387 -22.00 -0.01 2.72
C LEU A 387 -21.36 1.31 2.25
N GLY A 388 -20.74 1.31 1.06
CA GLY A 388 -20.22 2.54 0.46
C GLY A 388 -21.30 3.60 0.22
N LEU A 389 -22.47 3.19 -0.29
CA LEU A 389 -23.61 4.09 -0.54
C LEU A 389 -24.20 4.65 0.77
N GLN A 390 -24.30 3.83 1.81
CA GLN A 390 -24.76 4.27 3.13
C GLN A 390 -23.83 5.34 3.71
N LEU A 391 -22.52 5.13 3.62
CA LEU A 391 -21.54 6.12 4.07
C LEU A 391 -21.63 7.41 3.24
N LEU A 392 -21.78 7.32 1.91
CA LEU A 392 -21.94 8.48 1.04
C LEU A 392 -23.23 9.27 1.34
N ASN A 393 -24.34 8.58 1.58
CA ASN A 393 -25.61 9.18 2.00
C ASN A 393 -25.48 9.94 3.32
N TYR A 394 -24.83 9.31 4.29
CA TYR A 394 -24.55 9.95 5.57
C TYR A 394 -23.66 11.18 5.39
N ALA A 395 -22.60 11.07 4.60
CA ALA A 395 -21.66 12.15 4.37
C ALA A 395 -22.34 13.37 3.72
N GLN A 396 -23.14 13.17 2.66
CA GLN A 396 -23.79 14.28 1.95
C GLN A 396 -25.06 14.81 2.63
N TYR A 397 -25.87 13.93 3.22
CA TYR A 397 -27.24 14.27 3.65
C TYR A 397 -27.51 14.04 5.14
N GLY A 398 -26.54 13.52 5.91
CA GLY A 398 -26.76 13.12 7.30
C GLY A 398 -27.73 11.96 7.47
N GLN A 399 -28.04 11.23 6.39
CA GLN A 399 -28.99 10.13 6.42
C GLN A 399 -28.38 8.90 7.09
N LEU A 400 -28.97 8.46 8.21
CA LEU A 400 -28.63 7.20 8.83
C LEU A 400 -29.19 6.00 8.04
N PRO A 401 -28.54 4.83 8.08
CA PRO A 401 -29.10 3.61 7.50
C PRO A 401 -30.48 3.29 8.10
N ASN A 402 -31.41 2.86 7.25
CA ASN A 402 -32.73 2.42 7.72
C ASN A 402 -32.59 1.19 8.62
N GLU A 403 -33.50 1.07 9.59
CA GLU A 403 -33.63 -0.18 10.33
C GLU A 403 -33.98 -1.34 9.39
N TYR A 404 -33.40 -2.52 9.66
CA TYR A 404 -33.80 -3.73 8.97
C TYR A 404 -35.26 -4.05 9.22
N SER A 405 -36.00 -4.34 8.15
CA SER A 405 -37.38 -4.81 8.28
C SER A 405 -37.43 -6.16 9.00
N VAL A 406 -38.60 -6.53 9.51
CA VAL A 406 -38.78 -7.86 10.14
C VAL A 406 -38.41 -8.98 9.16
N LEU A 407 -38.74 -8.83 7.89
CA LEU A 407 -38.41 -9.80 6.84
C LEU A 407 -36.89 -9.89 6.61
N ASP A 408 -36.19 -8.76 6.59
CA ASP A 408 -34.73 -8.74 6.45
C ASP A 408 -34.05 -9.40 7.65
N LYS A 409 -34.51 -9.06 8.86
CA LYS A 409 -34.02 -9.67 10.11
C LYS A 409 -34.23 -11.18 10.08
N GLU A 410 -35.39 -11.67 9.63
CA GLU A 410 -35.65 -13.10 9.51
C GLU A 410 -34.76 -13.79 8.49
N ALA A 411 -34.55 -13.17 7.33
CA ALA A 411 -33.69 -13.69 6.28
C ALA A 411 -32.22 -13.79 6.74
N TYR A 412 -31.68 -12.72 7.34
CA TYR A 412 -30.31 -12.69 7.85
C TYR A 412 -30.08 -13.68 9.00
N LEU A 413 -31.08 -13.88 9.86
CA LEU A 413 -30.99 -14.81 10.99
C LEU A 413 -31.28 -16.26 10.60
N ALA A 414 -31.80 -16.55 9.40
CA ALA A 414 -32.18 -17.91 9.00
C ALA A 414 -31.03 -18.93 9.08
N PRO A 415 -29.79 -18.63 8.61
CA PRO A 415 -28.65 -19.54 8.75
C PRO A 415 -28.30 -19.80 10.23
N LEU A 416 -28.33 -18.77 11.07
CA LEU A 416 -28.06 -18.87 12.51
C LEU A 416 -29.12 -19.72 13.22
N LYS A 417 -30.40 -19.52 12.91
CA LYS A 417 -31.52 -20.33 13.44
C LYS A 417 -31.33 -21.82 13.11
N LYS A 418 -30.89 -22.15 11.89
CA LYS A 418 -30.60 -23.52 11.46
C LYS A 418 -29.40 -24.14 12.18
N LEU A 419 -28.36 -23.33 12.46
CA LEU A 419 -27.20 -23.75 13.25
C LEU A 419 -27.60 -24.07 14.70
N ILE A 420 -28.39 -23.19 15.33
CA ILE A 420 -28.86 -23.36 16.69
C ILE A 420 -29.75 -24.62 16.82
N SER A 421 -30.67 -24.85 15.87
CA SER A 421 -31.53 -26.04 15.90
C SER A 421 -30.72 -27.34 15.80
N ARG A 422 -29.67 -27.35 14.97
CA ARG A 422 -28.74 -28.49 14.86
C ARG A 422 -27.99 -28.73 16.17
N ILE A 423 -27.51 -27.68 16.83
CA ILE A 423 -26.80 -27.80 18.12
C ILE A 423 -27.73 -28.34 19.22
N ARG A 424 -29.00 -27.89 19.26
CA ARG A 424 -30.01 -28.39 20.20
C ARG A 424 -30.30 -29.87 19.99
N ALA A 425 -30.52 -30.29 18.74
CA ALA A 425 -30.76 -31.69 18.42
C ALA A 425 -29.59 -32.60 18.84
N VAL A 426 -28.34 -32.16 18.66
CA VAL A 426 -27.14 -32.89 19.12
C VAL A 426 -27.07 -32.97 20.65
N ARG A 427 -27.42 -31.90 21.36
CA ARG A 427 -27.47 -31.92 22.84
C ARG A 427 -28.55 -32.86 23.37
N GLU A 428 -29.72 -32.90 22.75
CA GLU A 428 -30.81 -33.80 23.13
C GLU A 428 -30.44 -35.28 22.92
N LEU A 429 -29.80 -35.61 21.79
CA LEU A 429 -29.25 -36.94 21.52
C LEU A 429 -28.18 -37.37 22.54
N ASN A 430 -27.27 -36.45 22.90
CA ASN A 430 -26.23 -36.74 23.89
C ASN A 430 -26.80 -36.95 25.30
N MET A 431 -27.84 -36.21 25.69
CA MET A 431 -28.51 -36.45 26.98
C MET A 431 -29.25 -37.80 27.00
N GLN A 432 -29.86 -38.21 25.88
CA GLN A 432 -30.50 -39.53 25.78
C GLN A 432 -29.48 -40.68 25.92
N LEU A 433 -28.30 -40.53 25.30
CA LEU A 433 -27.20 -41.51 25.39
C LEU A 433 -26.55 -41.58 26.78
N LEU A 434 -26.53 -40.47 27.55
CA LEU A 434 -26.02 -40.44 28.93
C LEU A 434 -27.04 -40.95 29.96
N SER A 435 -28.31 -41.05 29.58
CA SER A 435 -29.40 -41.58 30.41
C SER A 435 -29.70 -43.08 30.18
N MET A 436 -29.00 -43.70 29.24
CA MET A 436 -28.94 -45.16 29.03
C MET A 436 -27.70 -45.72 29.70
#